data_AF-A0A645EPY3-F1
#
_entry.id   AF-A0A645EPY3-F1
#
_cell.length_a   1.000
_cell.length_b   1.000
_cell.length_c   1.000
_cell.angle_alpha   90.00
_cell.angle_beta   90.00
_cell.angle_gamma   90.00
#
_symmetry.space_group_name_H-M   'P 1'
#
loop_
_entity.id
_entity.type
_entity.pdbx_description
1 polymer ?
#
loop_
_entity_poly.entity_id
_entity_poly.type
_entity_poly.pdbx_seq_one_letter_code
_entity_poly.pdbx_strand_id
1 'polypeptide(L)' 'MASSILKINFEDFTDSIPAFLTFIIMPLAYSVADGIMFGIISYTILKLLSNKKEDVGLSLIILTIVFILKFALL' A
#
# COMPACT_ATOMS: atom_id res chain seq x y z
N MET A 1 5.13 17.11 -9.85
CA MET A 1 4.15 16.09 -9.40
C MET A 1 4.82 14.74 -9.13
N ALA A 2 5.72 14.25 -10.00
CA ALA A 2 6.48 13.02 -9.74
C ALA A 2 7.54 13.10 -8.62
N SER A 3 7.81 14.28 -8.05
CA SER A 3 8.82 14.46 -6.99
C SER A 3 8.53 13.68 -5.71
N SER A 4 7.28 13.28 -5.45
CA SER A 4 6.93 12.43 -4.31
C SER A 4 7.53 11.02 -4.43
N ILE A 5 7.81 10.55 -5.65
CA ILE A 5 8.50 9.27 -5.87
C ILE A 5 9.93 9.31 -5.31
N LEU A 6 10.58 10.48 -5.33
CA LEU A 6 11.93 10.65 -4.79
C LEU A 6 11.97 10.60 -3.25
N LYS A 7 10.81 10.65 -2.59
CA LYS A 7 10.70 10.52 -1.13
C LYS A 7 10.51 9.06 -0.68
N ILE A 8 10.31 8.13 -1.61
CA ILE A 8 10.21 6.71 -1.29
C ILE A 8 11.61 6.22 -0.91
N ASN A 9 11.70 5.48 0.19
CA ASN A 9 12.94 4.82 0.56
C ASN A 9 13.13 3.57 -0.31
N PHE A 10 13.96 3.70 -1.35
CA PHE A 10 14.24 2.61 -2.30
C PHE A 10 15.13 1.50 -1.74
N GLU A 11 15.80 1.73 -0.60
CA GLU A 11 16.60 0.70 0.08
C GLU A 11 15.71 -0.27 0.88
N ASP A 12 14.50 0.17 1.21
CA ASP A 12 13.51 -0.63 1.93
C ASP A 12 12.49 -1.24 0.96
N PHE A 13 12.53 -2.56 0.82
CA PHE A 13 11.58 -3.30 -0.03
C PHE A 13 10.13 -3.22 0.48
N THR A 14 9.90 -3.01 1.77
CA THR A 14 8.56 -2.87 2.36
C THR A 14 7.91 -1.52 2.06
N ASP A 15 8.70 -0.52 1.63
CA ASP A 15 8.23 0.76 1.13
C ASP A 15 8.19 0.80 -0.41
N SER A 16 9.22 0.25 -1.06
CA SER A 16 9.41 0.31 -2.51
C SER A 16 8.41 -0.53 -3.30
N ILE A 17 8.22 -1.79 -2.89
CA ILE A 17 7.30 -2.73 -3.56
C ILE A 17 5.86 -2.19 -3.56
N PRO A 18 5.27 -1.76 -2.42
CA PRO A 18 3.90 -1.27 -2.41
C PRO A 18 3.74 0.02 -3.21
N ALA A 19 4.72 0.93 -3.19
CA ALA A 19 4.65 2.15 -3.97
C ALA A 19 4.65 1.85 -5.48
N PHE A 20 5.47 0.89 -5.92
CA PHE A 20 5.48 0.44 -7.32
C PHE A 20 4.17 -0.27 -7.70
N LEU A 21 3.66 -1.12 -6.80
CA LEU A 21 2.40 -1.83 -6.98
C LEU A 21 1.22 -0.85 -7.14
N THR A 22 1.18 0.19 -6.30
CA THR A 22 0.21 1.28 -6.39
C THR A 22 0.25 1.93 -7.77
N PHE A 23 1.44 2.28 -8.23
CA PHE A 23 1.65 2.98 -9.49
C PHE A 23 1.19 2.15 -10.71
N ILE A 24 1.43 0.83 -10.68
CA ILE A 24 1.01 -0.07 -11.76
C ILE A 24 -0.48 -0.42 -11.70
N ILE A 25 -1.03 -0.68 -10.52
CA ILE A 25 -2.43 -1.10 -10.40
C ILE A 25 -3.36 0.07 -10.74
N MET A 26 -2.96 1.31 -10.50
CA MET A 26 -3.77 2.48 -10.78
C MET A 26 -4.28 2.55 -12.25
N PRO A 27 -3.43 2.48 -13.29
CA PRO A 27 -3.89 2.38 -14.67
C PRO A 27 -4.51 1.01 -14.99
N LEU A 28 -4.03 -0.08 -14.39
CA LEU A 28 -4.48 -1.44 -14.71
C LEU A 28 -5.92 -1.72 -14.24
N ALA A 29 -6.28 -1.18 -13.08
CA ALA A 29 -7.62 -1.25 -12.50
C ALA A 29 -8.57 -0.19 -13.06
N TYR A 30 -8.08 0.69 -13.95
CA TYR A 30 -8.82 1.86 -14.46
C TYR A 30 -9.41 2.73 -13.32
N SER A 31 -8.81 2.67 -12.14
CA SER A 31 -9.37 3.20 -10.90
C SER A 31 -8.25 3.65 -9.97
N VAL A 32 -8.20 4.97 -9.74
CA VAL A 32 -7.25 5.56 -8.78
C VAL A 32 -7.48 5.01 -7.38
N ALA A 33 -8.75 4.82 -7.00
CA ALA A 33 -9.13 4.31 -5.70
C ALA A 33 -8.64 2.88 -5.46
N ASP A 34 -8.84 1.98 -6.43
CA ASP A 34 -8.42 0.59 -6.28
C ASP A 34 -6.89 0.45 -6.28
N GLY A 35 -6.18 1.26 -7.07
CA GLY A 35 -4.71 1.34 -7.02
C GLY A 35 -4.19 1.74 -5.64
N ILE A 36 -4.77 2.78 -5.04
CA ILE A 36 -4.40 3.24 -3.68
C ILE A 36 -4.75 2.18 -2.62
N MET A 37 -5.94 1.55 -2.72
CA MET A 37 -6.33 0.47 -1.79
C MET A 37 -5.32 -0.67 -1.82
N PHE A 38 -4.96 -1.16 -3.01
CA PHE A 38 -3.96 -2.22 -3.16
C PHE A 38 -2.59 -1.82 -2.61
N GLY A 39 -2.18 -0.58 -2.86
CA GLY A 39 -0.96 0.01 -2.32
C GLY A 39 -0.89 -0.05 -0.79
N ILE A 40 -1.95 0.42 -0.14
CA ILE A 40 -2.06 0.45 1.32
C ILE A 40 -2.09 -0.97 1.90
N ILE A 41 -2.85 -1.89 1.29
CA ILE A 41 -2.88 -3.29 1.72
C ILE A 41 -1.48 -3.91 1.62
N SER A 42 -0.79 -3.73 0.48
CA SER A 42 0.54 -4.27 0.25
C SER A 42 1.55 -3.71 1.25
N TYR A 43 1.53 -2.40 1.52
CA TYR A 43 2.40 -1.75 2.51
C TYR A 43 2.21 -2.31 3.91
N THR A 44 0.96 -2.37 4.37
CA THR A 44 0.64 -2.89 5.70
C THR A 44 1.04 -4.36 5.84
N ILE A 45 0.76 -5.20 4.86
CA ILE A 45 1.12 -6.62 4.89
C ILE A 45 2.65 -6.79 4.90
N LEU A 46 3.38 -6.10 4.02
CA LEU A 46 4.83 -6.24 3.92
C LEU A 46 5.52 -5.78 5.21
N LYS A 47 5.13 -4.62 5.76
CA LYS A 47 5.69 -4.16 7.04
C LYS A 47 5.34 -5.09 8.20
N LEU A 48 4.14 -5.67 8.23
CA LEU A 48 3.74 -6.63 9.24
C LEU A 48 4.55 -7.94 9.16
N LEU A 49 4.80 -8.45 7.94
CA LEU A 49 5.60 -9.65 7.70
C LEU A 49 7.09 -9.44 7.99
N SER A 50 7.62 -8.25 7.69
CA SER A 50 9.02 -7.89 7.97
C SER A 50 9.27 -7.46 9.42
N ASN A 51 8.31 -7.67 10.32
CA ASN A 51 8.37 -7.29 11.75
C ASN A 51 8.48 -5.77 12.01
N LYS A 52 8.30 -4.92 11.00
CA LYS A 52 8.32 -3.45 11.08
C LYS A 52 6.97 -2.89 11.50
N LYS A 53 6.44 -3.38 12.61
CA LYS A 53 5.09 -3.02 13.09
C LYS A 53 5.02 -1.59 13.62
N GLU A 54 6.14 -1.04 14.06
CA GLU A 54 6.27 0.34 14.57
C GLU A 54 5.98 1.40 13.50
N ASP A 55 6.29 1.09 12.24
CA ASP A 55 6.00 1.95 11.09
C ASP A 55 4.52 1.92 10.64
N VAL A 56 3.72 1.01 11.21
CA VAL A 56 2.32 0.78 10.83
C VAL A 56 1.42 1.23 11.97
N GLY A 57 0.89 2.45 11.85
CA GLY A 57 -0.08 2.96 12.82
C GLY A 57 -1.37 2.15 12.86
N LEU A 58 -2.02 2.12 14.03
CA LEU A 58 -3.33 1.47 14.25
C LEU A 58 -4.39 1.88 13.22
N SER A 59 -4.40 3.15 12.82
CA SER A 59 -5.31 3.67 11.79
C SER A 59 -5.10 3.00 10.42
N LEU A 60 -3.85 2.74 10.04
CA LEU A 60 -3.51 2.09 8.77
C LEU A 60 -3.92 0.61 8.77
N ILE A 61 -3.78 -0.06 9.92
CA ILE A 61 -4.24 -1.44 10.10
C ILE A 61 -5.77 -1.52 9.96
N ILE A 62 -6.50 -0.63 10.65
CA ILE A 62 -7.96 -0.56 10.53
C ILE A 62 -8.37 -0.33 9.08
N LEU A 63 -7.73 0.63 8.40
CA LEU A 63 -8.02 0.93 6.99
C LEU A 63 -7.76 -0.26 6.07
N THR A 64 -6.65 -0.98 6.31
CA THR A 64 -6.29 -2.19 5.56
C THR A 64 -7.34 -3.28 5.72
N ILE A 65 -7.84 -3.50 6.94
CA ILE A 65 -8.90 -4.48 7.22
C ILE A 65 -10.19 -4.09 6.46
N VAL A 66 -10.57 -2.81 6.50
CA VAL A 66 -11.76 -2.32 5.78
C VAL A 66 -11.62 -2.52 4.27
N PHE A 67 -10.45 -2.26 3.70
CA PHE A 67 -10.21 -2.45 2.26
C PHE A 67 -10.19 -3.93 1.86
N ILE A 68 -9.63 -4.81 2.68
CA ILE A 68 -9.70 -6.26 2.47
C ILE A 68 -11.16 -6.73 2.50
N LEU A 69 -11.95 -6.26 3.45
CA LEU A 69 -13.39 -6.58 3.53
C LEU A 69 -14.14 -6.09 2.28
N LYS A 70 -13.84 -4.88 1.79
CA LYS A 70 -14.39 -4.35 0.54
C LYS A 70 -14.11 -5.30 -0.62
N PHE A 71 -12.89 -5.81 -0.78
CA PHE A 71 -12.56 -6.74 -1.88
C PHE A 71 -13.13 -8.15 -1.69
N ALA A 72 -13.34 -8.61 -0.46
CA ALA A 72 -13.90 -9.93 -0.19
C ALA A 72 -15.43 -9.99 -0.33
N LEU A 73 -16.12 -8.86 -0.16
CA LEU A 73 -17.59 -8.76 -0.14
C LEU A 73 -18.19 -8.24 -1.46
N LEU A 74 -17.35 -7.72 -2.36
CA LEU A 74 -17.68 -7.34 -3.74
C LEU A 74 -17.43 -8.49 -4.70
#